data_AF-A0A7S1Z6R6-F1
#
_entry.id   AF-A0A7S1Z6R6-F1
#
_cell.length_a   1.000
_cell.length_b   1.000
_cell.length_c   1.000
_cell.angle_alpha   90.00
_cell.angle_beta   90.00
_cell.angle_gamma   90.00
#
_symmetry.space_group_name_H-M   'P 1'
#
loop_
_entity.id
_entity.type
_entity.pdbx_description
1 polymer ?
#
loop_
_entity_poly.entity_id
_entity_poly.type
_entity_poly.pdbx_seq_one_letter_code
_entity_poly.pdbx_strand_id
1 'polypeptide(L)'
;FRSARAELGEDAWDWDGGGKVGPPLTAEGAKKRKDKAAEKKRRQRARQKEKKAKEKKEAEEEENKKREEDAKRARAGLKPKKAGAGELACDFCQKDCSGKRKSQMFHRLEYAYCSTECVRRHQRELAANAAVARLGG
;
A
#
# COMPACT_ATOMS: atom_id res chain seq x y z
N PHE A 1 -8.04 -40.41 23.63
CA PHE A 1 -8.03 -40.76 25.07
C PHE A 1 -9.25 -40.21 25.81
N ARG A 2 -9.43 -38.89 26.01
CA ARG A 2 -10.60 -38.35 26.74
C ARG A 2 -11.98 -38.59 26.09
N SER A 3 -12.03 -38.66 24.75
CA SER A 3 -13.27 -39.03 24.04
C SER A 3 -13.58 -40.53 24.15
N ALA A 4 -12.55 -41.38 24.10
CA ALA A 4 -12.70 -42.83 24.29
C ALA A 4 -13.14 -43.18 25.73
N ARG A 5 -12.66 -42.46 26.75
CA ARG A 5 -13.15 -42.54 28.14
C ARG A 5 -14.63 -42.19 28.26
N ALA A 6 -15.13 -41.28 27.42
CA ALA A 6 -16.55 -40.90 27.42
C ALA A 6 -17.44 -41.93 26.70
N GLU A 7 -16.93 -42.61 25.67
CA GLU A 7 -17.67 -43.60 24.89
C GLU A 7 -17.65 -45.01 25.51
N LEU A 8 -16.54 -45.41 26.12
CA LEU A 8 -16.36 -46.75 26.71
C LEU A 8 -16.77 -46.82 28.19
N GLY A 9 -17.03 -45.67 28.82
CA GLY A 9 -17.38 -45.60 30.25
C GLY A 9 -16.16 -45.67 31.18
N GLU A 10 -16.39 -45.41 32.47
CA GLU A 10 -15.33 -45.38 33.47
C GLU A 10 -14.86 -46.78 33.90
N ASP A 11 -15.69 -47.81 33.71
CA ASP A 11 -15.43 -49.19 34.14
C ASP A 11 -14.60 -50.01 33.13
N ALA A 12 -14.46 -49.54 31.88
CA ALA A 12 -13.81 -50.30 30.82
C ALA A 12 -12.27 -50.33 30.93
N TRP A 13 -11.66 -49.36 31.62
CA TRP A 13 -10.21 -49.27 31.81
C TRP A 13 -9.86 -48.42 33.03
N ASP A 14 -8.73 -48.70 33.69
CA ASP A 14 -8.18 -47.79 34.71
C ASP A 14 -7.59 -46.53 34.04
N TRP A 15 -8.45 -45.51 33.88
CA TRP A 15 -8.12 -44.24 33.24
C TRP A 15 -7.24 -43.32 34.11
N ASP A 16 -7.26 -43.51 35.42
CA ASP A 16 -6.66 -42.62 36.42
C ASP A 16 -5.34 -43.16 37.01
N GLY A 17 -5.09 -44.48 36.95
CA GLY A 17 -3.86 -45.10 37.41
C GLY A 17 -2.65 -44.84 36.49
N GLY A 18 -2.61 -45.49 35.31
CA GLY A 18 -1.41 -45.50 34.46
C GLY A 18 -1.28 -44.35 33.44
N GLY A 19 -2.40 -43.78 33.00
CA GLY A 19 -2.44 -42.83 31.87
C GLY A 19 -2.70 -41.37 32.23
N LYS A 20 -3.09 -41.06 33.48
CA LYS A 20 -3.57 -39.73 33.93
C LYS A 20 -4.49 -39.06 32.91
N VAL A 21 -5.42 -39.81 32.33
CA VAL A 21 -6.32 -39.30 31.29
C VAL A 21 -7.40 -38.49 31.99
N GLY A 22 -7.30 -37.16 31.94
CA GLY A 22 -8.27 -36.28 32.61
C GLY A 22 -9.74 -36.53 32.21
N PRO A 23 -10.71 -35.90 32.92
CA PRO A 23 -12.12 -36.29 32.89
C PRO A 23 -12.69 -36.48 31.48
N PRO A 24 -13.67 -37.38 31.26
CA PRO A 24 -14.25 -37.64 29.95
C PRO A 24 -14.63 -36.32 29.25
N LEU A 25 -14.31 -36.22 27.96
CA LEU A 25 -14.60 -35.01 27.21
C LEU A 25 -16.12 -34.89 27.05
N THR A 26 -16.75 -34.00 27.81
CA THR A 26 -18.19 -33.77 27.70
C THR A 26 -18.54 -33.19 26.33
N ALA A 27 -19.69 -33.59 25.78
CA ALA A 27 -20.16 -33.10 24.48
C ALA A 27 -20.23 -31.56 24.43
N GLU A 28 -20.53 -30.91 25.56
CA GLU A 28 -20.51 -29.45 25.71
C GLU A 28 -19.10 -28.86 25.65
N GLY A 29 -18.10 -29.50 26.27
CA GLY A 29 -16.70 -29.06 26.21
C GLY A 29 -16.10 -29.18 24.80
N ALA A 30 -16.50 -30.20 24.05
CA ALA A 30 -16.13 -30.38 22.64
C ALA A 30 -16.77 -29.31 21.74
N LYS A 31 -18.07 -29.03 21.90
CA LYS A 31 -18.78 -27.95 21.18
C LYS A 31 -18.15 -26.58 21.46
N LYS A 32 -17.95 -26.23 22.74
CA LYS A 32 -17.34 -24.96 23.16
C LYS A 32 -15.93 -24.74 22.59
N ARG A 33 -15.13 -25.81 22.42
CA ARG A 33 -13.81 -25.74 21.76
C ARG A 33 -13.93 -25.51 20.26
N LYS A 34 -14.86 -26.18 19.58
CA LYS A 34 -15.15 -25.99 18.15
C LYS A 34 -15.66 -24.58 17.88
N ASP A 35 -16.57 -24.07 18.71
CA ASP A 35 -17.14 -22.72 18.57
C ASP A 35 -16.06 -21.64 18.76
N LYS A 36 -15.21 -21.77 19.80
CA LYS A 36 -14.07 -20.86 19.99
C LYS A 36 -13.07 -20.91 18.84
N ALA A 37 -12.81 -22.08 18.25
CA ALA A 37 -11.93 -22.21 17.10
C ALA A 37 -12.55 -21.58 15.84
N ALA A 38 -13.85 -21.78 15.63
CA ALA A 38 -14.60 -21.18 14.52
C ALA A 38 -14.65 -19.65 14.64
N GLU A 39 -14.90 -19.11 15.83
CA GLU A 39 -14.88 -17.68 16.11
C GLU A 39 -13.50 -17.06 15.85
N LYS A 40 -12.43 -17.68 16.38
CA LYS A 40 -11.06 -17.25 16.11
C LYS A 40 -10.73 -17.24 14.62
N LYS A 41 -11.11 -18.29 13.89
CA LYS A 41 -10.91 -18.40 12.44
C LYS A 41 -11.70 -17.32 11.68
N ARG A 42 -12.93 -17.02 12.10
CA ARG A 42 -13.75 -15.94 11.52
C ARG A 42 -13.10 -14.58 11.76
N ARG A 43 -12.61 -14.32 12.97
CA ARG A 43 -11.92 -13.06 13.32
C ARG A 43 -10.61 -12.89 12.55
N GLN A 44 -9.82 -13.95 12.39
CA GLN A 44 -8.60 -13.92 11.58
C GLN A 44 -8.90 -13.62 10.11
N ARG A 45 -9.91 -14.28 9.53
CA ARG A 45 -10.34 -14.02 8.14
C ARG A 45 -10.85 -12.59 7.95
N ALA A 46 -11.59 -12.05 8.92
CA ALA A 46 -12.05 -10.66 8.88
C ALA A 46 -10.87 -9.67 8.87
N ARG A 47 -9.90 -9.86 9.78
CA ARG A 47 -8.68 -9.02 9.83
C ARG A 47 -7.85 -9.11 8.55
N GLN A 48 -7.72 -10.30 7.96
CA GLN A 48 -6.97 -10.47 6.72
C GLN A 48 -7.66 -9.78 5.54
N LYS A 49 -8.99 -9.85 5.47
CA LYS A 49 -9.77 -9.13 4.44
C LYS A 49 -9.65 -7.62 4.61
N GLU A 50 -9.73 -7.12 5.84
CA GLU A 50 -9.58 -5.69 6.14
C GLU A 50 -8.18 -5.18 5.77
N LYS A 51 -7.12 -5.91 6.16
CA LYS A 51 -5.74 -5.55 5.81
C LYS A 51 -5.55 -5.51 4.29
N LYS A 52 -6.01 -6.55 3.57
CA LYS A 52 -5.92 -6.59 2.11
C LYS A 52 -6.72 -5.48 1.44
N ALA A 53 -7.89 -5.13 1.97
CA ALA A 53 -8.69 -4.01 1.47
C ALA A 53 -8.00 -2.67 1.70
N LYS A 54 -7.34 -2.48 2.86
CA LYS A 54 -6.56 -1.28 3.16
C LYS A 54 -5.35 -1.15 2.24
N GLU A 55 -4.55 -2.20 2.10
CA GLU A 55 -3.40 -2.21 1.18
C GLU A 55 -3.81 -1.92 -0.27
N LYS A 56 -4.95 -2.45 -0.72
CA LYS A 56 -5.47 -2.15 -2.06
C LYS A 56 -5.87 -0.68 -2.20
N LYS A 57 -6.53 -0.10 -1.19
CA LYS A 57 -6.90 1.32 -1.19
C LYS A 57 -5.67 2.23 -1.16
N GLU A 58 -4.67 1.92 -0.35
CA GLU A 58 -3.43 2.68 -0.27
C GLU A 58 -2.67 2.64 -1.60
N ALA A 59 -2.61 1.47 -2.26
CA ALA A 59 -2.00 1.34 -3.59
C ALA A 59 -2.77 2.11 -4.68
N GLU A 60 -4.10 2.07 -4.65
CA GLU A 60 -4.95 2.80 -5.60
C GLU A 60 -4.85 4.32 -5.40
N GLU A 61 -4.77 4.78 -4.15
CA GLU A 61 -4.58 6.20 -3.83
C GLU A 61 -3.19 6.70 -4.27
N GLU A 62 -2.13 5.90 -4.06
CA GLU A 62 -0.78 6.23 -4.53
C GLU A 62 -0.72 6.29 -6.06
N GLU A 63 -1.34 5.31 -6.75
CA GLU A 63 -1.41 5.31 -8.22
C GLU A 63 -2.17 6.53 -8.74
N ASN A 64 -3.33 6.84 -8.14
CA ASN A 64 -4.14 7.98 -8.56
C ASN A 64 -3.40 9.30 -8.30
N LYS A 65 -2.71 9.44 -7.17
CA LYS A 65 -1.88 10.60 -6.86
C LYS A 65 -0.72 10.75 -7.86
N LYS A 66 -0.06 9.65 -8.23
CA LYS A 66 1.00 9.67 -9.24
C LYS A 66 0.46 10.07 -10.61
N ARG A 67 -0.75 9.60 -10.96
CA ARG A 67 -1.42 9.95 -12.21
C ARG A 67 -1.85 11.41 -12.25
N GLU A 68 -2.34 11.95 -11.14
CA GLU A 68 -2.70 13.37 -11.02
C GLU A 68 -1.47 14.27 -11.12
N GLU A 69 -0.38 13.92 -10.44
CA GLU A 69 0.90 14.64 -10.55
C GLU A 69 1.45 14.62 -11.98
N ASP A 70 1.39 13.47 -12.67
CA ASP A 70 1.83 13.38 -14.06
C ASP A 70 0.93 14.19 -15.00
N ALA A 71 -0.39 14.17 -14.77
CA ALA A 71 -1.34 15.00 -15.51
C ALA A 71 -1.13 16.50 -15.28
N LYS A 72 -0.83 16.92 -14.04
CA LYS A 72 -0.50 18.31 -13.70
C LYS A 72 0.78 18.75 -14.41
N ARG A 73 1.79 17.88 -14.43
CA ARG A 73 3.06 18.09 -15.14
C ARG A 73 2.84 18.21 -16.65
N ALA A 74 2.03 17.33 -17.24
CA ALA A 74 1.68 17.36 -18.66
C ALA A 74 0.90 18.64 -19.04
N ARG A 75 -0.05 19.07 -18.20
CA ARG A 75 -0.77 20.36 -18.37
C ARG A 75 0.17 21.56 -18.33
N ALA A 76 1.20 21.49 -17.48
CA ALA A 76 2.24 22.49 -17.44
C ALA A 76 3.28 22.33 -18.56
N GLY A 77 3.06 21.49 -19.57
CA GLY A 77 4.00 21.33 -20.69
C GLY A 77 5.32 20.68 -20.32
N LEU A 78 5.40 20.05 -19.14
CA LEU A 78 6.59 19.35 -18.67
C LEU A 78 6.53 17.86 -19.01
N LYS A 79 7.69 17.27 -19.27
CA LYS A 79 7.81 15.84 -19.59
C LYS A 79 7.57 14.98 -18.34
N PRO A 80 7.01 13.76 -18.47
CA PRO A 80 6.82 12.84 -17.34
C PRO A 80 8.15 12.57 -16.64
N LYS A 81 8.16 12.56 -15.30
CA LYS A 81 9.39 12.43 -14.50
C LYS A 81 10.08 11.10 -14.82
N LYS A 82 11.36 11.13 -15.22
CA LYS A 82 12.12 9.91 -15.52
C LYS A 82 12.18 8.99 -14.30
N ALA A 83 12.09 7.68 -14.54
CA ALA A 83 12.33 6.68 -13.50
C ALA A 83 13.74 6.89 -12.92
N GLY A 84 13.84 7.07 -11.60
CA GLY A 84 15.10 7.36 -10.92
C GLY A 84 15.56 8.83 -10.95
N ALA A 85 14.75 9.76 -11.49
CA ALA A 85 15.04 11.18 -11.32
C ALA A 85 14.95 11.54 -9.83
N GLY A 86 16.10 11.86 -9.24
CA GLY A 86 16.20 12.26 -7.85
C GLY A 86 15.36 13.51 -7.52
N GLU A 87 15.27 13.84 -6.24
CA GLU A 87 14.61 15.07 -5.80
C GLU A 87 15.26 16.34 -6.38
N LEU A 88 16.55 16.24 -6.73
CA LEU A 88 17.35 17.34 -7.28
C LEU A 88 17.45 17.31 -8.81
N ALA A 89 16.48 16.71 -9.52
CA ALA A 89 16.42 16.79 -10.97
C ALA A 89 15.72 18.07 -11.44
N CYS A 90 16.22 18.69 -12.50
CA CYS A 90 15.54 19.81 -13.15
C CYS A 90 14.19 19.37 -13.73
N ASP A 91 13.10 20.07 -13.46
CA ASP A 91 11.78 19.65 -13.93
C ASP A 91 11.63 19.72 -15.45
N PHE A 92 12.31 20.69 -16.08
CA PHE A 92 12.26 20.90 -17.53
C PHE A 92 13.17 19.95 -18.31
N CYS A 93 14.49 20.01 -18.05
CA CYS A 93 15.47 19.22 -18.80
C CYS A 93 15.75 17.84 -18.19
N GLN A 94 15.25 17.58 -16.98
CA GLN A 94 15.43 16.31 -16.24
C GLN A 94 16.88 15.93 -16.00
N LYS A 95 17.79 16.90 -16.06
CA LYS A 95 19.19 16.72 -15.68
C LYS A 95 19.27 16.59 -14.16
N ASP A 96 19.93 15.54 -13.71
CA ASP A 96 20.26 15.36 -12.30
C ASP A 96 21.21 16.48 -11.83
N CYS A 97 20.82 17.16 -10.75
CA CYS A 97 21.62 18.20 -10.11
C CYS A 97 22.04 17.79 -8.70
N SER A 98 22.38 16.51 -8.49
CA SER A 98 22.83 15.96 -7.20
C SER A 98 24.00 16.72 -6.55
N GLY A 99 24.81 17.43 -7.34
CA GLY A 99 25.87 18.33 -6.84
C GLY A 99 25.40 19.70 -6.33
N LYS A 100 24.10 20.02 -6.44
CA LYS A 100 23.49 21.27 -5.97
C LYS A 100 22.51 20.98 -4.84
N ARG A 101 22.35 21.94 -3.93
CA ARG A 101 21.24 21.90 -2.97
C ARG A 101 19.98 22.42 -3.65
N LYS A 102 18.81 22.00 -3.15
CA LYS A 102 17.51 22.49 -3.63
C LYS A 102 17.46 24.01 -3.63
N SER A 103 17.92 24.67 -2.56
CA SER A 103 18.00 26.15 -2.46
C SER A 103 18.86 26.85 -3.53
N GLN A 104 19.79 26.13 -4.18
CA GLN A 104 20.63 26.68 -5.26
C GLN A 104 20.01 26.47 -6.66
N MET A 105 18.87 25.78 -6.73
CA MET A 105 18.09 25.65 -7.96
C MET A 105 17.16 26.84 -8.11
N PHE A 106 16.88 27.21 -9.37
CA PHE A 106 15.90 28.24 -9.67
C PHE A 106 14.51 27.64 -9.46
N HIS A 107 13.62 28.35 -8.79
CA HIS A 107 12.24 27.92 -8.60
C HIS A 107 11.30 28.89 -9.28
N ARG A 108 10.26 28.36 -9.93
CA ARG A 108 9.16 29.16 -10.46
C ARG A 108 7.88 28.33 -10.41
N LEU A 109 6.86 28.88 -9.76
CA LEU A 109 5.66 28.13 -9.35
C LEU A 109 6.11 26.94 -8.47
N GLU A 110 5.70 25.72 -8.81
CA GLU A 110 6.03 24.50 -8.06
C GLU A 110 7.21 23.72 -8.68
N TYR A 111 7.89 24.29 -9.67
CA TYR A 111 8.93 23.59 -10.44
C TYR A 111 10.33 24.12 -10.14
N ALA A 112 11.31 23.22 -10.12
CA ALA A 112 12.73 23.50 -9.91
C ALA A 112 13.53 23.35 -11.21
N TYR A 113 14.49 24.25 -11.44
CA TYR A 113 15.26 24.34 -12.67
C TYR A 113 16.76 24.44 -12.38
N CYS A 114 17.57 23.79 -13.22
CA CYS A 114 19.03 23.83 -13.08
C CYS A 114 19.65 25.19 -13.47
N SER A 115 18.96 25.96 -14.31
CA SER A 115 19.41 27.26 -14.85
C SER A 115 18.24 28.15 -15.26
N THR A 116 18.50 29.46 -15.40
CA THR A 116 17.54 30.44 -15.94
C THR A 116 17.16 30.16 -17.39
N GLU A 117 18.02 29.52 -18.17
CA GLU A 117 17.70 29.07 -19.53
C GLU A 117 16.57 28.05 -19.55
N CYS A 118 16.59 27.07 -18.62
CA CYS A 118 15.51 26.09 -18.51
C CYS A 118 14.18 26.76 -18.14
N VAL A 119 14.21 27.79 -17.27
CA VAL A 119 13.02 28.58 -16.93
C VAL A 119 12.46 29.28 -18.18
N ARG A 120 13.33 29.95 -18.95
CA ARG A 120 12.92 30.69 -20.15
C ARG A 120 12.41 29.76 -21.25
N ARG A 121 13.05 28.60 -21.45
CA ARG A 121 12.59 27.59 -22.42
C ARG A 121 11.23 27.03 -22.05
N HIS A 122 11.03 26.69 -20.77
CA HIS A 122 9.73 26.24 -20.29
C HIS A 122 8.64 27.29 -20.50
N GLN A 123 8.92 28.57 -20.21
CA GLN A 123 7.98 29.65 -20.48
C GLN A 123 7.62 29.78 -21.96
N ARG A 124 8.58 29.59 -22.88
CA ARG A 124 8.31 29.59 -24.33
C ARG A 124 7.44 28.41 -24.75
N GLU A 125 7.68 27.22 -24.21
CA GLU A 125 6.85 26.04 -24.48
C GLU A 125 5.42 26.23 -23.97
N LEU A 126 5.24 26.80 -22.77
CA LEU A 126 3.92 27.17 -22.25
C LEU A 126 3.20 28.16 -23.16
N ALA A 127 3.89 29.20 -23.62
CA ALA A 127 3.33 30.18 -24.54
C ALA A 127 2.97 29.55 -25.91
N ALA A 128 3.81 28.66 -26.43
CA ALA A 128 3.57 27.94 -27.67
C ALA A 128 2.36 27.01 -27.54
N ASN A 129 2.27 26.21 -26.47
CA ASN A 129 1.13 25.35 -26.20
C ASN A 129 -0.17 26.15 -26.05
N ALA A 130 -0.13 27.29 -25.37
CA ALA A 130 -1.28 28.19 -25.25
C ALA A 130 -1.69 28.81 -26.60
N ALA A 131 -0.73 29.12 -27.47
CA ALA A 131 -1.02 29.62 -28.81
C ALA A 131 -1.66 28.53 -29.69
N VAL A 132 -1.14 27.29 -29.66
CA VAL A 132 -1.73 26.14 -30.37
C VAL A 132 -3.16 25.89 -29.90
N ALA A 133 -3.41 25.89 -28.59
CA ALA A 133 -4.75 25.71 -28.03
C ALA A 133 -5.75 26.80 -28.46
N ARG A 134 -5.29 28.02 -28.77
CA ARG A 134 -6.13 29.12 -29.26
C ARG A 134 -6.38 29.06 -30.76
N LEU A 135 -5.45 28.50 -31.53
CA LEU A 135 -5.50 28.48 -33.00
C LEU A 135 -6.11 27.20 -33.58
N GLY A 136 -6.24 26.13 -32.80
CA GLY A 136 -6.72 24.83 -33.29
C GLY A 136 -7.49 24.00 -32.27
N GLY A 137 -8.20 24.65 -31.34
CA GLY A 137 -9.21 24.02 -30.48
C GLY A 137 -10.59 24.07 -31.11
#